data_AF-A0A924Q4S3-F1
#
_entry.id   AF-A0A924Q4S3-F1
#
_cell.length_a   1.000
_cell.length_b   1.000
_cell.length_c   1.000
_cell.angle_alpha   90.00
_cell.angle_beta   90.00
_cell.angle_gamma   90.00
#
_symmetry.space_group_name_H-M   'P 1'
#
loop_
_entity.id
_entity.type
_entity.pdbx_description
1 polymer ?
#
loop_
_entity_poly.entity_id
_entity_poly.type
_entity_poly.pdbx_seq_one_letter_code
_entity_poly.pdbx_strand_id
1 'polypeptide(L)'
;EALTDVDAGPRGAQGVPLTAGRSIAVDRDSIPYGTPVWLASNGQTLQLAKLVVAQDTGSAILGAVRADYFAGTGADAGRLAAKVNQPLRLWALWPKAAATP
;
A
#
# COMPACT_ATOMS: atom_id res chain seq x y z
N GLU A 1 18.22 9.12 -13.56
CA GLU A 1 18.46 9.75 -12.24
C GLU A 1 19.11 8.69 -11.35
N ALA A 2 20.25 9.01 -10.74
CA ALA A 2 21.05 8.04 -9.99
C ALA A 2 20.33 7.63 -8.69
N LEU A 3 20.28 6.32 -8.43
CA LEU A 3 19.72 5.71 -7.22
C LEU A 3 20.64 6.04 -6.03
N THR A 4 20.35 7.13 -5.30
CA THR A 4 21.22 7.60 -4.20
C THR A 4 20.85 7.06 -2.82
N ASP A 5 20.10 5.96 -2.72
CA ASP A 5 19.96 5.28 -1.43
C ASP A 5 19.68 3.79 -1.65
N VAL A 6 20.68 2.95 -1.42
CA VAL A 6 20.58 1.48 -1.59
C VAL A 6 19.65 0.87 -0.54
N ASP A 7 19.38 1.61 0.55
CA ASP A 7 18.48 1.22 1.62
C ASP A 7 17.03 1.64 1.38
N ALA A 8 16.76 2.49 0.39
CA ALA A 8 15.41 2.89 0.03
C ALA A 8 14.74 1.79 -0.82
N GLY A 9 13.53 1.39 -0.46
CA GLY A 9 12.76 0.42 -1.23
C GLY A 9 12.48 0.87 -2.68
N PRO A 10 11.98 -0.02 -3.55
CA PRO A 10 11.72 0.31 -4.96
C PRO A 10 10.80 1.54 -5.06
N ARG A 11 11.00 2.37 -6.10
CA ARG A 11 10.12 3.53 -6.32
C ARG A 11 8.74 3.04 -6.80
N GLY A 12 7.69 3.46 -6.10
CA GLY A 12 6.30 3.22 -6.50
C GLY A 12 5.83 4.18 -7.58
N ALA A 13 4.61 3.99 -8.07
CA ALA A 13 4.00 4.83 -9.10
C ALA A 13 3.82 6.30 -8.70
N GLN A 14 3.78 6.63 -7.40
CA GLN A 14 3.84 8.01 -6.91
C GLN A 14 5.21 8.68 -7.13
N GLY A 15 6.25 7.92 -7.50
CA GLY A 15 7.61 8.40 -7.70
C GLY A 15 8.47 8.44 -6.42
N VAL A 16 7.93 7.98 -5.29
CA VAL A 16 8.63 7.90 -3.99
C VAL A 16 9.03 6.45 -3.66
N PRO A 17 10.10 6.23 -2.88
CA PRO A 17 10.46 4.89 -2.41
C PRO A 17 9.37 4.25 -1.56
N LEU A 18 9.10 2.96 -1.80
CA LEU A 18 8.16 2.18 -0.99
C LEU A 18 8.82 1.75 0.31
N THR A 19 8.06 1.85 1.40
CA THR A 19 8.46 1.44 2.74
C THR A 19 7.79 0.11 3.08
N ALA A 20 8.60 -0.90 3.39
CA ALA A 20 8.12 -2.23 3.75
C ALA A 20 7.09 -2.17 4.89
N GLY A 21 5.92 -2.74 4.62
CA GLY A 21 4.78 -2.80 5.50
C GLY A 21 4.08 -1.47 5.78
N ARG A 22 4.46 -0.37 5.11
CA ARG A 22 3.82 0.94 5.26
C ARG A 22 3.27 1.49 3.95
N SER A 23 3.75 1.01 2.81
CA SER A 23 3.21 1.37 1.50
C SER A 23 2.20 0.32 1.02
N ILE A 24 1.18 0.79 0.30
CA ILE A 24 0.23 -0.06 -0.42
C ILE A 24 0.07 0.42 -1.86
N ALA A 25 -0.19 -0.53 -2.76
CA ALA A 25 -0.73 -0.22 -4.09
C ALA A 25 -2.25 -0.18 -4.02
N VAL A 26 -2.88 0.79 -4.68
CA VAL A 26 -4.33 0.99 -4.71
C VAL A 26 -4.81 1.29 -6.12
N ASP A 27 -6.12 1.31 -6.30
CA ASP A 27 -6.73 2.00 -7.44
C ASP A 27 -6.66 3.52 -7.19
N ARG A 28 -5.87 4.24 -7.99
CA ARG A 28 -5.65 5.69 -7.81
C ARG A 28 -6.91 6.52 -8.06
N ASP A 29 -7.85 6.02 -8.84
CA ASP A 29 -9.10 6.73 -9.15
C ASP A 29 -10.09 6.61 -7.98
N SER A 30 -9.86 5.64 -7.09
CA SER A 30 -10.63 5.45 -5.85
C SER A 30 -9.92 6.00 -4.61
N ILE A 31 -8.60 5.84 -4.50
CA ILE A 31 -7.78 6.30 -3.37
C ILE A 31 -6.60 7.10 -3.93
N PRO A 32 -6.59 8.45 -3.82
CA PRO A 32 -5.50 9.27 -4.33
C PRO A 32 -4.16 8.92 -3.69
N TYR A 33 -3.07 9.11 -4.44
CA TYR A 33 -1.72 8.93 -3.88
C TYR A 33 -1.46 9.84 -2.68
N GLY A 34 -0.62 9.37 -1.77
CA GLY A 34 -0.29 10.03 -0.51
C GLY A 34 -1.38 9.91 0.56
N THR A 35 -2.57 9.38 0.23
CA THR A 35 -3.65 9.20 1.20
C THR A 35 -3.19 8.26 2.33
N PRO A 36 -3.22 8.69 3.59
CA PRO A 36 -3.06 7.79 4.72
C PRO A 36 -4.31 6.91 4.83
N VAL A 37 -4.12 5.60 4.94
CA VAL A 37 -5.19 4.62 5.01
C VAL A 37 -5.01 3.77 6.26
N TRP A 38 -6.05 3.66 7.07
CA TRP A 38 -6.08 2.62 8.10
C TRP A 38 -6.45 1.30 7.40
N LEU A 39 -5.54 0.32 7.46
CA LEU A 39 -5.75 -1.00 6.89
C LEU A 39 -5.99 -1.98 8.02
N ALA A 40 -7.17 -2.62 8.01
CA ALA A 40 -7.48 -3.73 8.89
C ALA A 40 -7.77 -4.99 8.09
N SER A 41 -7.10 -6.09 8.43
CA SER A 41 -7.33 -7.38 7.80
C SER A 41 -7.07 -8.49 8.81
N ASN A 42 -8.06 -9.37 8.98
CA ASN A 42 -8.02 -10.45 9.96
C ASN A 42 -7.82 -11.81 9.27
N GLY A 43 -6.87 -11.89 8.35
CA GLY A 43 -6.63 -13.10 7.56
C GLY A 43 -5.68 -14.08 8.24
N GLN A 44 -5.63 -15.31 7.73
CA GLN A 44 -4.75 -16.34 8.26
C GLN A 44 -3.26 -16.05 7.98
N THR A 45 -2.96 -15.43 6.85
CA THR A 45 -1.59 -15.10 6.44
C THR A 45 -1.06 -13.88 7.18
N LEU A 46 -1.87 -12.82 7.27
CA LEU A 46 -1.50 -11.57 7.93
C LEU A 46 -2.61 -11.10 8.86
N GLN A 47 -2.23 -10.69 10.06
CA GLN A 47 -3.09 -9.95 10.97
C GLN A 47 -2.64 -8.48 10.94
N LEU A 48 -3.44 -7.62 10.32
CA LEU A 48 -3.09 -6.22 10.09
C LEU A 48 -4.11 -5.31 10.76
N ALA A 49 -3.61 -4.32 11.50
CA ALA A 49 -4.37 -3.19 12.02
C ALA A 49 -3.41 -2.01 12.15
N LYS A 50 -3.16 -1.30 11.05
CA LYS A 50 -2.11 -0.27 11.02
C LYS A 50 -2.39 0.81 9.98
N LEU A 51 -1.78 1.97 10.22
CA LEU A 51 -1.70 3.05 9.25
C LEU A 51 -0.67 2.71 8.16
N VAL A 52 -1.10 2.86 6.91
CA VAL A 52 -0.31 2.72 5.68
C VAL A 52 -0.55 3.92 4.77
N VAL A 53 0.20 4.04 3.68
CA VAL A 53 0.10 5.14 2.71
C VAL A 53 -0.06 4.58 1.30
N ALA A 54 -1.00 5.13 0.53
CA ALA A 54 -1.17 4.84 -0.89
C ALA A 54 -0.04 5.47 -1.71
N GLN A 55 0.96 4.69 -2.13
CA GLN A 55 2.15 5.21 -2.81
C GLN A 55 2.43 4.51 -4.15
N ASP A 56 1.59 3.54 -4.51
CA ASP A 56 1.75 2.75 -5.71
C ASP A 56 0.40 2.40 -6.36
N THR A 57 0.46 1.85 -7.57
CA THR A 57 -0.68 1.31 -8.32
C THR A 57 -0.23 0.06 -9.06
N GLY A 58 -1.15 -0.90 -9.23
CA GLY A 58 -0.95 -2.04 -10.12
C GLY A 58 -2.13 -2.18 -11.08
N SER A 59 -1.88 -2.64 -12.31
CA SER A 59 -2.94 -2.79 -13.33
C SER A 59 -4.06 -3.74 -12.90
N ALA A 60 -3.79 -4.67 -11.98
CA ALA A 60 -4.76 -5.61 -11.41
C ALA A 60 -5.37 -5.15 -10.06
N ILE A 61 -5.02 -3.95 -9.59
CA ILE A 61 -5.48 -3.38 -8.33
C ILE A 61 -6.53 -2.32 -8.64
N LEU A 62 -7.79 -2.78 -8.73
CA LEU A 62 -8.94 -1.96 -9.16
C LEU A 62 -10.05 -1.98 -8.10
N GLY A 63 -10.76 -0.86 -7.97
CA GLY A 63 -11.90 -0.69 -7.08
C GLY A 63 -11.56 -0.09 -5.71
N ALA A 64 -12.58 0.49 -5.07
CA ALA A 64 -12.43 1.29 -3.85
C ALA A 64 -11.97 0.51 -2.60
N VAL A 65 -12.23 -0.80 -2.54
CA VAL A 65 -11.84 -1.65 -1.40
C VAL A 65 -10.92 -2.77 -1.89
N ARG A 66 -9.80 -2.37 -2.50
CA ARG A 66 -8.72 -3.27 -2.90
C ARG A 66 -7.37 -2.59 -2.66
N ALA A 67 -6.44 -3.33 -2.07
CA ALA A 67 -5.07 -2.87 -1.84
C ALA A 67 -4.11 -4.04 -1.98
N ASP A 68 -2.92 -3.76 -2.51
CA ASP A 68 -1.78 -4.68 -2.47
C ASP A 68 -0.80 -4.20 -1.39
N TYR A 69 -0.40 -5.11 -0.50
CA TYR A 69 0.42 -4.77 0.66
C TYR A 69 1.89 -5.01 0.36
N PHE A 70 2.69 -3.94 0.35
CA PHE A 70 4.12 -4.06 0.10
C PHE A 70 4.82 -4.65 1.34
N ALA A 71 5.07 -5.96 1.34
CA ALA A 71 5.71 -6.66 2.45
C ALA A 71 7.22 -6.39 2.59
N GLY A 72 7.85 -5.81 1.56
CA GLY A 72 9.30 -5.57 1.47
C GLY A 72 9.92 -6.20 0.24
N THR A 73 11.24 -6.27 0.19
CA THR A 73 12.02 -6.88 -0.91
C THR A 73 12.63 -8.22 -0.48
N GLY A 74 13.05 -9.01 -1.47
CA GLY A 74 13.73 -10.29 -1.25
C GLY A 74 12.79 -11.50 -1.19
N ALA A 75 13.39 -12.68 -1.12
CA ALA A 75 12.68 -13.95 -1.28
C ALA A 75 11.61 -14.18 -0.20
N ASP A 76 11.85 -13.73 1.03
CA ASP A 76 10.94 -13.95 2.17
C ASP A 76 9.69 -13.08 2.05
N ALA A 77 9.87 -11.80 1.67
CA ALA A 77 8.77 -10.89 1.37
C ALA A 77 7.93 -11.41 0.19
N GLY A 78 8.59 -11.93 -0.86
CA GLY A 78 7.89 -12.56 -1.99
C GLY A 78 7.07 -13.79 -1.60
N ARG A 79 7.63 -14.69 -0.76
CA ARG A 79 6.90 -15.86 -0.25
C ARG A 79 5.72 -15.49 0.64
N LEU A 80 5.85 -14.43 1.43
CA LEU A 80 4.76 -13.90 2.23
C LEU A 80 3.67 -13.32 1.31
N ALA A 81 4.03 -12.40 0.41
CA ALA A 81 3.10 -11.73 -0.49
C ALA A 81 2.29 -12.72 -1.34
N ALA A 82 2.93 -13.78 -1.86
CA ALA A 82 2.26 -14.82 -2.65
C ALA A 82 1.15 -15.57 -1.89
N LYS A 83 1.16 -15.55 -0.56
CA LYS A 83 0.14 -16.19 0.29
C LYS A 83 -0.96 -15.22 0.75
N VAL A 84 -0.81 -13.93 0.48
CA VAL A 84 -1.78 -12.92 0.93
C VAL A 84 -2.92 -12.85 -0.08
N ASN A 85 -4.03 -13.48 0.28
CA ASN A 85 -5.31 -13.28 -0.38
C ASN A 85 -6.40 -13.39 0.68
N GLN A 86 -6.79 -12.25 1.22
CA GLN A 86 -7.62 -12.20 2.42
C GLN A 86 -8.53 -10.97 2.45
N PRO A 87 -9.69 -11.04 3.12
CA PRO A 87 -10.58 -9.90 3.28
C PRO A 87 -9.90 -8.75 4.01
N LEU A 88 -10.23 -7.52 3.63
CA LEU A 88 -9.68 -6.31 4.23
C LEU A 88 -10.75 -5.23 4.36
N ARG A 89 -10.52 -4.29 5.28
CA ARG A 89 -11.28 -3.05 5.44
C ARG A 89 -10.31 -1.88 5.38
N LEU A 90 -10.69 -0.84 4.66
CA LEU A 90 -9.91 0.39 4.48
C LEU A 90 -10.71 1.58 5.01
N TRP A 91 -10.01 2.50 5.65
CA TRP A 91 -10.51 3.83 5.94
C TRP A 91 -9.49 4.84 5.43
N ALA A 92 -9.88 5.66 4.45
CA ALA A 92 -9.07 6.78 4.03
C ALA A 92 -9.17 7.90 5.07
N LEU A 93 -8.02 8.41 5.53
CA LEU A 93 -7.97 9.53 6.46
C LEU A 93 -7.85 10.81 5.63
N TRP A 94 -8.87 11.65 5.71
CA TRP A 94 -8.91 12.89 4.95
C TRP A 94 -8.58 14.11 5.82
N PRO A 95 -7.79 15.09 5.33
CA PRO A 95 -7.58 16.33 6.04
C PRO A 95 -8.90 17.08 6.29
N LYS A 96 -9.14 17.51 7.53
CA LYS A 96 -10.39 18.20 7.92
C LYS A 96 -10.71 19.44 7.08
N ALA A 97 -9.67 20.14 6.58
CA ALA A 97 -9.82 21.37 5.81
C ALA A 97 -9.86 21.14 4.29
N ALA A 98 -9.66 19.91 3.82
CA ALA A 98 -9.71 19.59 2.40
C ALA A 98 -11.13 19.22 1.98
N ALA A 99 -11.51 19.55 0.74
CA ALA A 99 -12.73 19.02 0.14
C ALA A 99 -12.60 17.50 0.01
N THR A 100 -13.64 16.76 0.38
CA THR A 100 -13.72 15.30 0.16
C THR A 100 -13.54 15.03 -1.34
N PRO A 101 -12.69 14.07 -1.73
CA PRO A 101 -12.45 13.76 -3.13
C PRO A 101 -13.69 13.12 -3.78
#